data_AF-F4B7R9-F1
#
_entry.id   AF-F4B7R9-F1
#
_cell.length_a   1.000
_cell.length_b   1.000
_cell.length_c   1.000
_cell.angle_alpha   90.00
_cell.angle_beta   90.00
_cell.angle_gamma   90.00
#
_symmetry.space_group_name_H-M   'P 1'
#
loop_
_entity.id
_entity.type
_entity.pdbx_description
1 polymer ?
#
loop_
_entity_poly.entity_id
_entity_poly.type
_entity_poly.pdbx_seq_one_letter_code
_entity_poly.pdbx_strand_id
1 'polypeptide(L)'
;MLSEELVISALKELYDGRPVAFSKIKRKLKADGEELSLVLEKLEKEGKIKKIESGSGKSFELTSSNNGDNKFDLLLKEITEIKDEIKKLQEAVLEKKKLSENYFDEIYNEVKDNLGYAHLKDIRIEMGLTKEEFYSKLKRHIEENYELIAGGEEGFVKKGSVYGIIIKRKR
;
A
#
# COMPACT_ATOMS: atom_id res chain seq x y z
N MET A 1 -20.57 30.17 -35.44
CA MET A 1 -19.96 30.26 -34.09
C MET A 1 -19.30 28.94 -33.78
N LEU A 2 -18.02 28.88 -34.07
CA LEU A 2 -17.13 27.80 -33.68
C LEU A 2 -17.03 27.76 -32.15
N SER A 3 -17.36 26.63 -31.53
CA SER A 3 -17.27 26.46 -30.08
C SER A 3 -15.87 26.03 -29.65
N GLU A 4 -15.48 26.39 -28.43
CA GLU A 4 -14.23 25.94 -27.80
C GLU A 4 -14.17 24.40 -27.72
N GLU A 5 -15.28 23.74 -27.39
CA GLU A 5 -15.37 22.28 -27.29
C GLU A 5 -15.07 21.59 -28.62
N LEU A 6 -15.56 22.14 -29.73
CA LEU A 6 -15.28 21.61 -31.06
C LEU A 6 -13.80 21.75 -31.42
N VAL A 7 -13.17 22.87 -31.08
CA VAL A 7 -11.73 23.08 -31.30
C VAL A 7 -10.89 22.13 -30.45
N ILE A 8 -11.27 21.94 -29.18
CA ILE A 8 -10.60 20.99 -28.27
C ILE A 8 -10.75 19.55 -28.78
N SER A 9 -11.95 19.15 -29.21
CA SER A 9 -12.19 17.80 -29.76
C SER A 9 -11.36 17.56 -31.02
N ALA A 10 -11.32 18.54 -31.93
CA ALA A 10 -10.51 18.45 -33.14
C ALA A 10 -9.01 18.36 -32.84
N LEU A 11 -8.52 19.11 -31.84
CA LEU A 11 -7.13 19.00 -31.39
C LEU A 11 -6.81 17.61 -30.84
N LYS A 12 -7.70 17.01 -30.04
CA LYS A 12 -7.52 15.63 -29.53
C LYS A 12 -7.49 14.61 -30.66
N GLU A 13 -8.41 14.69 -31.61
CA GLU A 13 -8.48 13.75 -32.74
C GLU A 13 -7.29 13.86 -33.70
N LEU A 14 -6.76 15.07 -33.88
CA LEU A 14 -5.65 15.34 -34.80
C LEU A 14 -4.27 15.13 -34.16
N TYR A 15 -4.21 14.89 -32.84
CA TYR A 15 -2.97 14.74 -32.12
C TYR A 15 -2.32 13.38 -32.42
N ASP A 16 -1.13 13.42 -33.03
CA ASP A 16 -0.33 12.26 -33.41
C ASP A 16 0.98 12.16 -32.61
N GLY A 17 1.03 12.80 -31.44
CA GLY A 17 2.25 12.97 -30.64
C GLY A 17 3.08 14.19 -31.02
N ARG A 18 2.60 15.05 -31.93
CA ARG A 18 3.20 16.35 -32.27
C ARG A 18 2.17 17.48 -32.24
N PRO A 19 2.61 18.75 -32.05
CA PRO A 19 1.74 19.91 -32.14
C PRO A 19 0.98 19.99 -33.47
N VAL A 20 -0.32 20.27 -33.41
CA VAL A 20 -1.21 20.27 -34.56
C VAL A 20 -1.16 21.61 -35.28
N ALA A 21 -0.80 21.61 -36.56
CA ALA A 21 -0.72 22.82 -37.38
C ALA A 21 -2.10 23.51 -37.55
N PHE A 22 -2.12 24.84 -37.55
CA PHE A 22 -3.33 25.66 -37.77
C PHE A 22 -4.13 25.23 -39.01
N SER A 23 -3.42 24.94 -40.11
CA SER A 23 -4.03 24.51 -41.36
C SER A 23 -4.76 23.16 -41.25
N LYS A 24 -4.26 22.24 -40.42
CA LYS A 24 -4.93 20.94 -40.15
C LYS A 24 -6.22 21.16 -39.38
N ILE A 25 -6.20 22.02 -38.36
CA ILE A 25 -7.37 22.35 -37.53
C ILE A 25 -8.44 23.04 -38.38
N LYS A 26 -8.05 24.06 -39.15
CA LYS A 26 -8.94 24.77 -40.08
C LYS A 26 -9.62 23.83 -41.07
N ARG A 27 -8.85 22.91 -41.67
CA ARG A 27 -9.36 21.93 -42.65
C ARG A 27 -10.34 20.94 -42.02
N LYS A 28 -10.07 20.46 -40.80
CA LYS A 28 -10.94 19.51 -40.09
C LYS A 28 -12.27 20.14 -39.70
N LEU A 29 -12.24 21.37 -39.19
CA LEU A 29 -13.42 22.08 -38.71
C LEU A 29 -14.19 22.81 -39.82
N LYS A 30 -13.63 22.88 -41.04
CA LYS A 30 -14.15 23.71 -42.15
C LYS A 30 -14.48 25.14 -41.69
N ALA A 31 -13.69 25.65 -40.76
CA ALA A 31 -13.94 26.91 -40.08
C ALA A 31 -13.33 28.09 -40.83
N ASP A 32 -13.90 29.28 -40.59
CA ASP A 32 -13.28 30.53 -41.01
C ASP A 32 -11.94 30.76 -40.28
N GLY A 33 -11.00 31.41 -40.96
CA GLY A 33 -9.65 31.63 -40.43
C GLY A 33 -9.61 32.62 -39.27
N GLU A 34 -10.43 33.67 -39.31
CA GLU A 34 -10.49 34.68 -38.26
C GLU A 34 -11.23 34.13 -37.03
N GLU A 35 -12.36 33.45 -37.26
CA GLU A 35 -13.13 32.79 -36.20
C GLU A 35 -12.30 31.75 -35.44
N LEU A 36 -11.55 30.90 -36.15
CA LEU A 36 -10.64 29.93 -35.53
C LEU A 36 -9.51 30.61 -34.75
N SER A 37 -8.98 31.72 -35.25
CA SER A 37 -7.90 32.45 -34.57
C SER A 37 -8.37 33.03 -33.24
N LEU A 38 -9.57 33.62 -33.20
CA LEU A 38 -10.17 34.16 -31.97
C LEU A 38 -10.38 33.07 -30.91
N VAL A 39 -10.89 31.91 -31.31
CA VAL A 39 -11.11 30.79 -30.38
C VAL A 39 -9.78 30.23 -29.87
N LEU A 40 -8.77 30.08 -30.73
CA LEU A 40 -7.44 29.62 -30.31
C LEU A 40 -6.74 30.62 -29.39
N GLU A 41 -6.82 31.92 -29.67
CA GLU A 41 -6.28 32.96 -28.77
C GLU A 41 -6.97 32.95 -27.41
N LYS A 42 -8.30 32.72 -27.38
CA LYS A 42 -9.05 32.59 -26.13
C LYS A 42 -8.60 31.36 -25.35
N LEU A 43 -8.50 30.20 -26.01
CA LEU A 43 -8.02 28.96 -25.39
C LEU A 43 -6.57 29.07 -24.89
N GLU A 44 -5.72 29.82 -25.58
CA GLU A 44 -4.34 30.10 -25.18
C GLU A 44 -4.30 31.01 -23.94
N LYS A 45 -5.09 32.10 -23.93
CA LYS A 45 -5.23 32.98 -22.76
C LYS A 45 -5.77 32.26 -21.53
N GLU A 46 -6.65 31.29 -21.74
CA GLU A 46 -7.20 30.42 -20.68
C GLU A 46 -6.25 29.28 -20.27
N GLY A 47 -5.08 29.17 -20.91
CA GLY A 47 -4.07 28.14 -20.60
C GLY A 47 -4.46 26.72 -21.02
N LYS A 48 -5.55 26.54 -21.77
CA LYS A 48 -6.04 25.22 -22.23
C LYS A 48 -5.19 24.65 -23.37
N ILE A 49 -4.57 25.51 -24.17
CA ILE A 49 -3.66 25.13 -25.25
C ILE A 49 -2.35 25.91 -25.16
N LYS A 50 -1.31 25.36 -25.77
CA LYS A 50 -0.03 26.01 -25.99
C LYS A 50 0.21 26.22 -27.48
N LYS A 51 0.55 27.45 -27.86
CA LYS A 51 0.97 27.78 -29.22
C LYS A 51 2.48 27.57 -29.38
N ILE A 52 2.86 26.98 -30.51
CA ILE A 52 4.25 26.73 -30.91
C ILE A 52 4.43 27.35 -32.28
N GLU A 53 5.37 28.30 -32.37
CA GLU A 53 5.75 28.95 -33.62
C GLU A 53 6.96 28.23 -34.22
N SER A 54 6.80 27.73 -35.45
CA SER A 54 7.88 27.07 -36.20
C SER A 54 8.03 27.82 -37.53
N GLY A 55 9.00 28.74 -37.60
CA GLY A 55 9.22 29.57 -38.78
C GLY A 55 7.99 30.45 -39.09
N SER A 56 7.44 30.34 -40.29
CA SER A 56 6.22 31.07 -40.71
C SER A 56 4.90 30.41 -40.28
N GLY A 57 4.95 29.24 -39.63
CA GLY A 57 3.78 28.43 -39.26
C GLY A 57 3.41 28.51 -37.78
N LYS A 58 2.11 28.39 -37.49
CA LYS A 58 1.55 28.27 -36.13
C LYS A 58 1.02 26.85 -35.89
N SER A 59 1.40 26.24 -34.78
CA SER A 59 0.93 24.93 -34.31
C SER A 59 0.45 24.99 -32.87
N PHE A 60 -0.44 24.09 -32.48
CA PHE A 60 -1.12 24.11 -31.18
C PHE A 60 -1.17 22.72 -30.56
N GLU A 61 -0.96 22.64 -29.25
CA GLU A 61 -1.10 21.41 -28.46
C GLU A 61 -1.95 21.69 -27.20
N LEU A 62 -2.65 20.67 -26.70
CA LEU A 62 -3.40 20.80 -25.45
C LEU A 62 -2.43 20.79 -24.25
N THR A 63 -2.57 21.76 -23.35
CA THR A 63 -1.73 21.85 -22.15
C THR A 63 -1.90 20.62 -21.24
N SER A 64 -3.08 19.99 -21.30
CA SER A 64 -3.38 18.76 -20.55
C SER A 64 -2.68 17.51 -21.08
N SER A 65 -2.10 17.52 -22.29
CA SER A 65 -1.51 16.33 -22.91
C SER A 65 -0.06 16.04 -22.49
N ASN A 66 0.57 16.87 -21.65
CA ASN A 66 1.94 16.62 -21.16
C ASN A 66 2.15 16.85 -19.64
N ASN A 67 1.16 17.36 -18.90
CA ASN A 67 1.35 17.72 -17.47
C ASN A 67 0.33 17.09 -16.50
N GLY A 68 -0.78 16.53 -16.99
CA GLY A 68 -1.79 15.88 -16.14
C GLY A 68 -1.39 14.46 -15.74
N ASP A 69 -0.72 13.75 -16.63
CA ASP A 69 -0.36 12.33 -16.44
C ASP A 69 0.78 12.17 -15.42
N ASN A 70 1.80 13.05 -15.45
CA ASN A 70 2.93 12.96 -14.52
C ASN A 70 2.53 13.17 -13.05
N LYS A 71 1.58 14.05 -12.74
CA LYS A 71 1.19 14.32 -11.35
C LYS A 71 0.27 13.22 -10.81
N PHE A 72 -0.59 12.68 -11.67
CA PHE A 72 -1.44 11.55 -11.30
C PHE A 72 -0.62 10.28 -11.12
N ASP A 73 0.36 10.03 -11.99
CA ASP A 73 1.29 8.91 -11.87
C ASP A 73 2.17 9.00 -10.62
N LEU A 74 2.63 10.21 -10.27
CA LEU A 74 3.33 10.45 -9.00
C LEU A 74 2.45 10.14 -7.79
N LEU A 75 1.19 10.60 -7.80
CA LEU A 75 0.23 10.31 -6.73
C LEU A 75 -0.09 8.81 -6.63
N LEU A 76 -0.23 8.11 -7.76
CA LEU A 76 -0.44 6.67 -7.79
C LEU A 76 0.75 5.93 -7.18
N LYS A 77 1.97 6.37 -7.50
CA LYS A 77 3.21 5.80 -6.95
C LYS A 77 3.29 6.01 -5.43
N GLU A 78 3.03 7.23 -4.94
CA GLU A 78 2.99 7.51 -3.50
C GLU A 78 1.94 6.64 -2.79
N ILE A 79 0.75 6.47 -3.37
CA ILE A 79 -0.29 5.59 -2.82
C ILE A 79 0.17 4.14 -2.75
N THR A 80 0.88 3.63 -3.76
CA THR A 80 1.42 2.27 -3.74
C THR A 80 2.49 2.10 -2.66
N GLU A 81 3.39 3.07 -2.50
CA GLU A 81 4.43 3.04 -1.46
C GLU A 81 3.82 3.05 -0.05
N ILE A 82 2.80 3.90 0.19
CA ILE A 82 2.07 3.94 1.46
C ILE A 82 1.39 2.60 1.75
N LYS A 83 0.77 1.97 0.75
CA LYS A 83 0.14 0.64 0.93
C LYS A 83 1.15 -0.42 1.34
N ASP A 84 2.33 -0.43 0.73
CA ASP A 84 3.40 -1.37 1.07
C ASP A 84 3.95 -1.13 2.49
N GLU A 85 4.12 0.13 2.90
CA GLU A 85 4.52 0.45 4.26
C GLU A 85 3.48 0.03 5.30
N ILE A 86 2.18 0.27 5.03
CA ILE A 86 1.09 -0.19 5.90
C ILE A 86 1.13 -1.71 6.05
N LYS A 87 1.35 -2.44 4.95
CA LYS A 87 1.45 -3.91 5.00
C LYS A 87 2.60 -4.38 5.87
N LYS A 88 3.79 -3.78 5.72
CA LYS A 88 4.96 -4.08 6.56
C LYS A 88 4.70 -3.77 8.04
N LEU A 89 4.01 -2.66 8.34
CA LEU A 89 3.62 -2.32 9.70
C LEU A 89 2.64 -3.34 10.30
N GLN A 90 1.65 -3.79 9.52
CA GLN A 90 0.72 -4.83 9.94
C GLN A 90 1.44 -6.14 10.24
N GLU A 91 2.37 -6.56 9.37
CA GLU A 91 3.20 -7.76 9.57
C GLU A 91 4.03 -7.63 10.87
N ALA A 92 4.71 -6.50 11.07
CA ALA A 92 5.49 -6.25 12.28
C ALA A 92 4.65 -6.21 13.57
N VAL A 93 3.43 -5.67 13.50
CA VAL A 93 2.49 -5.65 14.64
C VAL A 93 1.97 -7.05 14.93
N LEU A 94 1.66 -7.85 13.90
CA LEU A 94 1.25 -9.24 14.07
C LEU A 94 2.37 -10.09 14.68
N GLU A 95 3.61 -9.91 14.23
CA GLU A 95 4.77 -10.57 14.83
C GLU A 95 4.96 -10.16 16.29
N LYS A 96 4.85 -8.86 16.61
CA LYS A 96 4.90 -8.39 18.00
C LYS A 96 3.75 -8.93 18.85
N LYS A 97 2.53 -9.03 18.30
CA LYS A 97 1.36 -9.57 19.02
C LYS A 97 1.55 -11.05 19.33
N LYS A 98 2.02 -11.85 18.36
CA LYS A 98 2.35 -13.27 18.56
C LYS A 98 3.36 -13.50 19.68
N LEU A 99 4.23 -12.54 19.92
CA LEU A 99 5.26 -12.61 20.95
C LEU A 99 4.84 -11.99 22.30
N SER A 100 3.61 -11.51 22.42
CA SER A 100 3.14 -10.87 23.64
C SER A 100 2.81 -11.88 24.73
N GLU A 101 3.14 -11.53 25.97
CA GLU A 101 2.80 -12.31 27.18
C GLU A 101 1.27 -12.47 27.33
N ASN A 102 0.50 -11.45 26.94
CA ASN A 102 -0.97 -11.52 26.94
C ASN A 102 -1.51 -12.57 25.97
N TYR A 103 -0.94 -12.65 24.77
CA TYR A 103 -1.36 -13.66 23.79
C TYR A 103 -0.99 -15.07 24.27
N PHE A 104 0.17 -15.24 24.92
CA PHE A 104 0.49 -16.51 25.59
C PHE A 104 -0.57 -16.89 26.64
N ASP A 105 -1.00 -15.94 27.47
CA ASP A 105 -2.01 -16.18 28.50
C ASP A 105 -3.39 -16.54 27.90
N GLU A 106 -3.77 -15.88 26.80
CA GLU A 106 -4.98 -16.19 26.02
C GLU A 106 -4.94 -17.65 25.54
N ILE A 107 -3.89 -18.02 24.81
CA ILE A 107 -3.72 -19.38 24.29
C ILE A 107 -3.66 -20.41 25.41
N TYR A 108 -2.97 -20.13 26.52
CA TYR A 108 -2.97 -21.02 27.68
C TYR A 108 -4.39 -21.31 28.18
N ASN A 109 -5.28 -20.31 28.22
CA ASN A 109 -6.66 -20.51 28.67
C ASN A 109 -7.48 -21.36 27.69
N GLU A 110 -7.13 -21.33 26.41
CA GLU A 110 -7.79 -22.11 25.36
C GLU A 110 -7.35 -23.57 25.36
N VAL A 111 -6.05 -23.83 25.54
CA VAL A 111 -5.47 -25.19 25.41
C VAL A 111 -5.37 -25.97 26.72
N LYS A 112 -5.53 -25.32 27.88
CA LYS A 112 -5.47 -26.00 29.17
C LYS A 112 -6.58 -27.03 29.32
N ASP A 113 -6.28 -28.12 30.00
CA ASP A 113 -7.25 -29.14 30.35
C ASP A 113 -8.21 -28.70 31.47
N ASN A 114 -9.14 -29.59 31.83
CA ASN A 114 -10.13 -29.34 32.89
C ASN A 114 -9.50 -29.16 34.29
N LEU A 115 -8.25 -29.60 34.48
CA LEU A 115 -7.50 -29.46 35.72
C LEU A 115 -6.58 -28.23 35.71
N GLY A 116 -6.48 -27.54 34.57
CA GLY A 116 -5.65 -26.35 34.36
C GLY A 116 -4.23 -26.63 33.89
N TYR A 117 -3.91 -27.87 33.50
CA TYR A 117 -2.61 -28.19 32.92
C TYR A 117 -2.60 -27.90 31.43
N ALA A 118 -1.49 -27.34 30.95
CA ALA A 118 -1.24 -27.14 29.52
C ALA A 118 0.18 -27.58 29.17
N HIS A 119 0.37 -28.14 27.97
CA HIS A 119 1.70 -28.43 27.46
C HIS A 119 2.28 -27.20 26.74
N LEU A 120 3.55 -26.88 27.02
CA LEU A 120 4.27 -25.79 26.35
C LEU A 120 4.37 -26.00 24.84
N LYS A 121 4.40 -27.27 24.40
CA LYS A 121 4.32 -27.64 22.98
C LYS A 121 3.07 -27.09 22.30
N ASP A 122 1.92 -27.31 22.92
CA ASP A 122 0.62 -27.01 22.32
C ASP A 122 0.44 -25.48 22.24
N ILE A 123 0.80 -24.78 23.31
CA ILE A 123 0.80 -23.31 23.34
C ILE A 123 1.73 -22.75 22.24
N ARG A 124 2.95 -23.29 22.11
CA ARG A 124 3.91 -22.84 21.09
C ARG A 124 3.37 -23.05 19.68
N ILE A 125 2.78 -24.22 19.40
CA ILE A 125 2.23 -24.56 18.09
C ILE A 125 1.09 -23.59 17.74
N GLU A 126 0.18 -23.33 18.69
CA GLU A 126 -0.95 -22.43 18.49
C GLU A 126 -0.49 -20.97 18.31
N MET A 127 0.57 -20.56 19.00
CA MET A 127 1.22 -19.26 18.77
C MET A 127 1.96 -19.18 17.43
N GLY A 128 2.17 -20.31 16.76
CA GLY A 128 2.87 -20.39 15.48
C GLY A 128 4.35 -20.02 15.58
N LEU A 129 4.99 -20.31 16.71
CA LEU A 129 6.37 -19.93 16.99
C LEU A 129 7.33 -21.12 16.90
N THR A 130 8.57 -20.83 16.51
CA THR A 130 9.66 -21.81 16.63
C THR A 130 10.00 -22.06 18.10
N LYS A 131 10.65 -23.20 18.39
CA LYS A 131 11.09 -23.52 19.76
C LYS A 131 11.99 -22.41 20.33
N GLU A 132 12.97 -21.98 19.54
CA GLU A 132 13.94 -20.97 19.95
C GLU A 132 13.28 -19.63 20.29
N GLU A 133 12.37 -19.14 19.45
CA GLU A 133 11.66 -17.88 19.69
C GLU A 133 10.77 -17.95 20.93
N PHE A 134 10.01 -19.03 21.06
CA PHE A 134 9.09 -19.22 22.19
C PHE A 134 9.83 -19.29 23.52
N TYR A 135 10.82 -20.18 23.64
CA TYR A 135 11.56 -20.37 24.89
C TYR A 135 12.57 -19.25 25.18
N SER A 136 13.00 -18.45 24.20
CA SER A 136 13.86 -17.29 24.48
C SER A 136 13.06 -16.10 25.00
N LYS A 137 11.90 -15.81 24.38
CA LYS A 137 11.12 -14.59 24.66
C LYS A 137 10.17 -14.75 25.85
N LEU A 138 9.54 -15.91 26.01
CA LEU A 138 8.50 -16.12 27.02
C LEU A 138 9.01 -16.79 28.30
N LYS A 139 10.29 -17.17 28.35
CA LYS A 139 10.87 -17.87 29.52
C LYS A 139 10.62 -17.14 30.83
N ARG A 140 10.91 -15.85 30.89
CA ARG A 140 10.72 -15.06 32.11
C ARG A 140 9.26 -15.09 32.56
N HIS A 141 8.33 -14.81 31.64
CA HIS A 141 6.90 -14.83 31.90
C HIS A 141 6.41 -16.18 32.43
N ILE A 142 6.84 -17.28 31.79
CA ILE A 142 6.49 -18.64 32.22
C ILE A 142 7.03 -18.94 33.62
N GLU A 143 8.31 -18.62 33.87
CA GLU A 143 8.95 -18.90 35.16
C GLU A 143 8.38 -18.05 36.32
N GLU A 144 7.88 -16.85 36.04
CA GLU A 144 7.29 -15.94 37.04
C GLU A 144 5.82 -16.27 37.33
N ASN A 145 5.02 -16.61 36.32
CA ASN A 145 3.56 -16.73 36.43
C ASN A 145 3.03 -18.17 36.48
N TYR A 146 3.87 -19.16 36.14
CA TYR A 146 3.45 -20.56 36.04
C TYR A 146 4.31 -21.51 36.88
N GLU A 147 3.69 -22.59 37.33
CA GLU A 147 4.39 -23.72 37.92
C GLU A 147 4.80 -24.69 36.81
N LEU A 148 6.09 -25.05 36.82
CA LEU A 148 6.68 -25.98 35.87
C LEU A 148 6.58 -27.40 36.42
N ILE A 149 6.01 -28.30 35.64
CA ILE A 149 5.82 -29.71 36.00
C ILE A 149 6.66 -30.56 35.05
N ALA A 150 7.36 -31.54 35.62
CA ALA A 150 8.18 -32.47 34.87
C ALA A 150 7.32 -33.33 33.94
N GLY A 151 7.80 -33.55 32.72
CA GLY A 151 7.09 -34.26 31.66
C GLY A 151 6.89 -33.40 30.41
N GLY A 152 6.19 -33.97 29.42
CA GLY A 152 5.98 -33.35 28.11
C GLY A 152 7.09 -33.65 27.10
N GLU A 153 6.79 -33.41 25.82
CA GLU A 153 7.71 -33.67 24.71
C GLU A 153 8.80 -32.59 24.55
N GLU A 154 8.52 -31.37 25.01
CA GLU A 154 9.43 -30.22 25.00
C GLU A 154 9.19 -29.35 26.24
N GLY A 155 10.19 -28.56 26.62
CA GLY A 155 10.11 -27.68 27.78
C GLY A 155 11.48 -27.26 28.28
N PHE A 156 11.52 -26.68 29.47
CA PHE A 156 12.78 -26.28 30.09
C PHE A 156 13.50 -27.49 30.68
N VAL A 157 14.79 -27.62 30.40
CA VAL A 157 15.62 -28.69 30.99
C VAL A 157 16.19 -28.19 32.31
N LYS A 158 15.81 -28.84 33.42
CA LYS A 158 16.37 -28.57 34.75
C LYS A 158 16.81 -29.88 35.40
N LYS A 159 18.08 -29.95 35.80
CA LYS A 159 18.70 -31.14 36.43
C LYS A 159 18.49 -32.44 35.63
N GLY A 160 18.53 -32.37 34.30
CA GLY A 160 18.37 -33.53 33.41
C GLY A 160 16.92 -33.96 33.13
N SER A 161 15.92 -33.30 33.72
CA SER A 161 14.50 -33.56 33.44
C SER A 161 13.89 -32.43 32.60
N VAL A 162 12.98 -32.79 31.69
CA VAL A 162 12.21 -31.84 30.87
C VAL A 162 10.98 -31.39 31.67
N TYR A 163 10.77 -30.08 31.73
CA TYR A 163 9.61 -29.44 32.34
C TYR A 163 8.79 -28.76 31.25
N GLY A 164 7.88 -29.54 30.68
CA GLY A 164 7.05 -29.17 29.52
C GLY A 164 5.58 -28.93 29.81
N ILE A 165 5.16 -29.15 31.05
CA ILE A 165 3.78 -28.97 31.48
C ILE A 165 3.73 -27.78 32.42
N ILE A 166 2.71 -26.93 32.26
CA ILE A 166 2.50 -25.75 33.08
C ILE A 166 1.10 -25.68 33.65
N ILE A 167 1.00 -25.10 34.85
CA ILE A 167 -0.26 -24.70 35.48
C ILE A 167 -0.10 -23.28 36.02
N LYS A 168 -1.15 -22.45 35.89
CA LYS A 168 -1.12 -21.07 36.38
C LYS A 168 -0.94 -21.06 37.89
N ARG A 169 0.03 -20.29 38.39
CA ARG A 169 0.21 -20.11 39.83
C ARG A 169 -1.06 -19.49 40.41
N LYS A 170 -1.60 -20.11 41.46
CA LYS A 170 -2.62 -19.47 42.29
C LYS A 170 -1.91 -18.36 43.07
N ARG A 171 -2.25 -17.11 42.79
CA ARG A 171 -1.90 -15.98 43.66
C ARG A 171 -2.74 -16.02 44.92
#